data_AF-A0A4W3GN77-F1
#
_entry.id   AF-A0A4W3GN77-F1
#
_cell.length_a   1.000
_cell.length_b   1.000
_cell.length_c   1.000
_cell.angle_alpha   90.00
_cell.angle_beta   90.00
_cell.angle_gamma   90.00
#
_symmetry.space_group_name_H-M   'P 1'
#
loop_
_entity.id
_entity.type
_entity.pdbx_description
1 polymer ?
#
loop_
_entity_poly.entity_id
_entity_poly.type
_entity_poly.pdbx_seq_one_letter_code
_entity_poly.pdbx_strand_id
1 'polypeptide(L)'
;SLSGQVFRECDCGGKGYLSGEDLKMAVVTIFGYKPSKMETDRMMAPALGKHLPGMSLDQFLSLMSSKVATQDGYEQTRQIFTAFDVHCRSFLSREDFKRAFASVAPHLPEQTAFEAFR
;
A
#
# COMPACT_ATOMS: atom_id res chain seq x y z
N SER A 1 -4.69 15.06 -13.71
CA SER A 1 -4.74 13.64 -13.30
C SER A 1 -4.87 13.55 -11.79
N LEU A 2 -5.41 12.45 -11.27
CA LEU A 2 -5.48 12.18 -9.82
C LEU A 2 -4.10 12.35 -9.17
N SER A 3 -3.06 11.75 -9.76
CA SER A 3 -1.68 11.87 -9.27
C SER A 3 -1.21 13.32 -9.16
N GLY A 4 -1.53 14.19 -10.14
CA GLY A 4 -1.13 15.60 -10.08
C GLY A 4 -1.83 16.40 -8.97
N GLN A 5 -3.06 16.02 -8.59
CA GLN A 5 -3.75 16.61 -7.44
C GLN A 5 -3.10 16.13 -6.13
N VAL A 6 -2.91 14.82 -5.99
CA VAL A 6 -2.26 14.20 -4.82
C VAL A 6 -0.86 14.77 -4.59
N PHE A 7 -0.08 15.02 -5.64
CA PHE A 7 1.24 15.66 -5.52
C PHE A 7 1.13 17.01 -4.80
N ARG A 8 0.21 17.88 -5.22
CA ARG A 8 0.06 19.22 -4.64
C ARG A 8 -0.43 19.18 -3.20
N GLU A 9 -1.31 18.22 -2.88
CA GLU A 9 -1.82 18.03 -1.52
C GLU A 9 -0.74 17.49 -0.57
N CYS A 10 0.17 16.64 -1.08
CA CYS A 10 1.24 16.04 -0.30
C CYS A 10 2.51 16.90 -0.23
N ASP A 11 2.71 17.85 -1.15
CA ASP A 11 3.84 18.80 -1.10
C ASP A 11 3.67 19.79 0.06
N CYS A 12 3.98 19.34 1.26
CA CYS A 12 3.87 20.14 2.48
C CYS A 12 4.77 21.38 2.37
N GLY A 13 4.14 22.55 2.37
CA GLY A 13 4.82 23.84 2.25
C GLY A 13 5.04 24.33 0.81
N GLY A 14 4.52 23.63 -0.21
CA GLY A 14 4.56 24.08 -1.61
C GLY A 14 5.99 24.22 -2.14
N LYS A 15 6.87 23.27 -1.79
CA LYS A 15 8.31 23.31 -2.09
C LYS A 15 8.58 23.03 -3.57
N GLY A 16 7.61 22.47 -4.28
CA GLY A 16 7.74 21.99 -5.66
C GLY A 16 8.31 20.57 -5.77
N TYR A 17 8.48 19.85 -4.65
CA TYR A 17 8.98 18.48 -4.62
C TYR A 17 8.45 17.69 -3.42
N LEU A 18 8.38 16.36 -3.56
CA LEU A 18 8.03 15.46 -2.47
C LEU A 18 9.30 14.97 -1.75
N SER A 19 9.32 15.13 -0.43
CA SER A 19 10.25 14.40 0.43
C SER A 19 9.89 12.90 0.48
N GLY A 20 10.72 12.09 1.13
CA GLY A 20 10.40 10.67 1.34
C GLY A 20 9.10 10.47 2.13
N GLU A 21 8.82 11.35 3.08
CA GLU A 21 7.59 11.37 3.88
C GLU A 21 6.37 11.75 3.04
N ASP A 22 6.50 12.82 2.25
CA ASP A 22 5.43 13.27 1.34
C ASP A 22 5.11 12.18 0.29
N LEU A 23 6.13 11.51 -0.23
CA LEU A 23 5.96 10.40 -1.18
C LEU A 23 5.22 9.22 -0.54
N LYS A 24 5.52 8.86 0.73
CA LYS A 24 4.79 7.80 1.44
C LYS A 24 3.31 8.15 1.54
N MET A 25 2.99 9.41 1.88
CA MET A 25 1.60 9.87 1.94
C MET A 25 0.92 9.77 0.58
N ALA A 26 1.60 10.21 -0.48
CA ALA A 26 1.05 10.12 -1.84
C ALA A 26 0.79 8.66 -2.28
N VAL A 27 1.67 7.72 -1.93
CA VAL A 27 1.47 6.29 -2.21
C VAL A 27 0.29 5.72 -1.43
N VAL A 28 0.13 6.09 -0.16
CA VAL A 28 -1.05 5.71 0.65
C VAL A 28 -2.33 6.24 0.01
N THR A 29 -2.34 7.50 -0.42
CA THR A 29 -3.52 8.12 -1.03
C THR A 29 -3.92 7.48 -2.35
N ILE A 30 -2.96 7.10 -3.20
CA ILE A 30 -3.24 6.54 -4.53
C ILE A 30 -3.50 5.03 -4.48
N PHE A 31 -2.73 4.29 -3.68
CA PHE A 31 -2.72 2.82 -3.70
C PHE A 31 -3.24 2.16 -2.42
N GLY A 32 -3.54 2.94 -1.38
CA GLY A 32 -4.13 2.42 -0.14
C GLY A 32 -3.16 1.65 0.77
N TYR A 33 -1.86 1.66 0.48
CA TYR A 33 -0.87 0.98 1.31
C TYR A 33 0.32 1.90 1.63
N LYS A 34 0.94 1.64 2.78
CA LYS A 34 2.14 2.35 3.22
C LYS A 34 3.39 1.63 2.67
N PRO A 35 4.20 2.29 1.81
CA PRO A 35 5.39 1.66 1.28
C PRO A 35 6.44 1.45 2.36
N SER A 36 7.25 0.40 2.21
CA SER A 36 8.37 0.13 3.13
C SER A 36 9.50 1.15 2.96
N LYS A 37 10.46 1.19 3.90
CA LYS A 37 11.66 2.02 3.76
C LYS A 37 12.43 1.69 2.48
N MET A 38 12.72 0.40 2.25
CA MET A 38 13.41 -0.07 1.05
C MET A 38 12.68 0.31 -0.24
N GLU A 39 11.36 0.20 -0.26
CA GLU A 39 10.55 0.60 -1.42
C GLU A 39 10.61 2.11 -1.65
N THR A 40 10.47 2.90 -0.58
CA THR A 40 10.58 4.37 -0.65
C THR A 40 11.96 4.78 -1.18
N ASP A 41 13.03 4.18 -0.67
CA ASP A 41 14.41 4.46 -1.09
C ASP A 41 14.61 4.16 -2.58
N ARG A 42 14.04 3.03 -3.07
CA ARG A 42 14.05 2.69 -4.50
C ARG A 42 13.31 3.70 -5.37
N MET A 43 12.15 4.18 -4.91
CA MET A 43 11.40 5.23 -5.63
C MET A 43 12.13 6.56 -5.65
N MET A 44 12.84 6.90 -4.58
CA MET A 44 13.57 8.17 -4.44
C MET A 44 14.94 8.17 -5.13
N ALA A 45 15.52 6.99 -5.40
CA ALA A 45 16.85 6.84 -5.99
C ALA A 45 17.10 7.69 -7.25
N PRO A 46 16.16 7.83 -8.21
CA PRO A 46 16.37 8.68 -9.40
C PRO A 46 16.51 10.18 -9.07
N ALA A 47 15.86 10.65 -8.01
CA ALA A 47 15.96 12.03 -7.55
C ALA A 47 17.25 12.26 -6.74
N LEU A 48 17.52 11.36 -5.78
CA LEU A 48 18.69 11.44 -4.91
C LEU A 48 20.01 11.25 -5.67
N GLY A 49 20.04 10.38 -6.67
CA GLY A 49 21.20 10.19 -7.54
C GLY A 49 21.56 11.42 -8.38
N LYS A 50 20.66 12.39 -8.49
CA LYS A 50 20.89 13.69 -9.13
C LYS A 50 21.12 14.82 -8.12
N HIS A 51 21.32 14.49 -6.84
CA HIS A 51 21.45 15.45 -5.74
C HIS A 51 20.26 16.42 -5.62
N LEU A 52 19.07 16.01 -6.05
CA LEU A 52 17.86 16.81 -5.88
C LEU A 52 17.34 16.69 -4.44
N PRO A 53 16.68 17.73 -3.90
CA PRO A 53 16.14 17.72 -2.54
C PRO A 53 14.95 16.76 -2.37
N GLY A 54 14.34 16.31 -3.47
CA GLY A 54 13.27 15.33 -3.48
C GLY A 54 12.71 15.09 -4.88
N MET A 55 11.57 14.43 -4.96
CA MET A 55 10.95 14.00 -6.22
C MET A 55 10.11 15.13 -6.85
N SER A 56 10.39 15.48 -8.10
CA SER A 56 9.60 16.48 -8.83
C SER A 56 8.24 15.94 -9.31
N LEU A 57 7.34 16.83 -9.74
CA LEU A 57 6.05 16.44 -10.30
C LEU A 57 6.19 15.48 -11.48
N ASP A 58 7.09 15.75 -12.43
CA ASP A 58 7.25 14.89 -13.62
C ASP A 58 7.76 13.50 -13.25
N GLN A 59 8.72 13.42 -12.31
CA GLN A 59 9.21 12.15 -11.78
C GLN A 59 8.10 11.38 -11.09
N PHE A 60 7.30 12.07 -10.28
CA PHE A 60 6.16 11.48 -9.59
C PHE A 60 5.11 10.94 -10.56
N LEU A 61 4.72 11.73 -11.57
CA LEU A 61 3.74 11.30 -12.57
C LEU A 61 4.21 10.07 -13.36
N SER A 62 5.49 10.04 -13.73
CA SER A 62 6.10 8.89 -14.40
C SER A 62 6.07 7.65 -13.51
N LEU A 63 6.50 7.79 -12.25
CA LEU A 63 6.50 6.71 -11.26
C LEU A 63 5.11 6.14 -11.04
N MET A 64 4.12 7.00 -10.79
CA MET A 64 2.74 6.58 -10.51
C MET A 64 2.12 5.91 -11.73
N SER A 65 2.38 6.41 -12.94
CA SER A 65 1.86 5.78 -14.18
C SER A 65 2.44 4.39 -14.38
N SER A 66 3.76 4.23 -14.20
CA SER A 66 4.40 2.91 -14.27
C SER A 66 3.84 1.95 -13.22
N LYS A 67 3.65 2.45 -12.00
CA LYS A 67 3.20 1.63 -10.89
C LYS A 67 1.75 1.16 -11.05
N VAL A 68 0.86 2.03 -11.55
CA VAL A 68 -0.51 1.64 -11.94
C VAL A 68 -0.50 0.59 -13.03
N ALA A 69 0.35 0.72 -14.05
CA ALA A 69 0.44 -0.25 -15.13
C ALA A 69 0.92 -1.64 -14.67
N THR A 70 1.75 -1.69 -13.63
CA THR A 70 2.25 -2.94 -13.03
C THR A 70 1.44 -3.39 -11.82
N GLN A 71 0.42 -2.63 -11.40
CA GLN A 71 -0.32 -2.91 -10.18
C GLN A 71 -1.14 -4.18 -10.38
N ASP A 72 -0.85 -5.18 -9.57
CA ASP A 72 -1.67 -6.36 -9.49
C ASP A 72 -3.00 -6.03 -8.79
N GLY A 73 -4.11 -6.21 -9.49
CA GLY A 73 -5.46 -5.97 -8.96
C GLY A 73 -5.81 -6.86 -7.76
N TYR A 74 -5.07 -7.95 -7.55
CA TYR A 74 -5.25 -8.86 -6.41
C TYR A 74 -4.26 -8.59 -5.26
N GLU A 75 -3.39 -7.60 -5.36
CA GLU A 75 -2.33 -7.36 -4.36
C GLU A 75 -2.91 -7.16 -2.96
N GLN A 76 -3.97 -6.36 -2.84
CA GLN A 76 -4.65 -6.14 -1.56
C GLN A 76 -5.25 -7.45 -1.02
N THR A 77 -5.90 -8.25 -1.88
CA THR A 77 -6.44 -9.56 -1.52
C THR A 77 -5.33 -10.50 -1.04
N ARG A 78 -4.18 -10.54 -1.73
CA ARG A 78 -3.02 -11.35 -1.34
C ARG A 78 -2.44 -10.90 0.00
N GLN A 79 -2.35 -9.59 0.24
CA GLN A 79 -1.84 -9.06 1.51
C GLN A 79 -2.74 -9.43 2.68
N ILE A 80 -4.07 -9.30 2.52
CA ILE A 80 -5.05 -9.73 3.52
C ILE A 80 -4.92 -11.24 3.77
N PHE A 81 -4.88 -12.04 2.70
CA PHE A 81 -4.73 -13.48 2.81
C PHE A 81 -3.43 -13.86 3.54
N THR A 82 -2.31 -13.24 3.18
CA THR A 82 -0.99 -13.48 3.80
C THR A 82 -0.99 -13.10 5.27
N ALA A 83 -1.68 -12.02 5.66
CA ALA A 83 -1.79 -11.61 7.06
C ALA A 83 -2.54 -12.66 7.91
N PHE A 84 -3.47 -13.41 7.32
CA PHE A 84 -4.23 -14.46 8.01
C PHE A 84 -3.59 -15.86 7.89
N ASP A 85 -2.81 -16.12 6.84
CA ASP A 85 -2.02 -17.35 6.68
C ASP A 85 -0.73 -17.30 7.50
N VAL A 86 -0.88 -17.27 8.83
CA VAL A 86 0.22 -17.15 9.79
C VAL A 86 1.25 -18.29 9.70
N HIS A 87 0.88 -19.39 9.06
CA HIS A 87 1.73 -20.56 8.86
C HIS A 87 2.31 -20.65 7.43
N CYS A 88 2.04 -19.65 6.58
CA CYS A 88 2.52 -19.57 5.20
C CYS A 88 2.23 -20.84 4.37
N ARG A 89 1.06 -21.45 4.55
CA ARG A 89 0.68 -22.70 3.87
C ARG A 89 0.05 -22.49 2.49
N SER A 90 -0.18 -21.24 2.10
CA SER A 90 -0.92 -20.86 0.88
C SER A 90 -2.41 -21.24 0.91
N PHE A 91 -2.93 -21.63 2.07
CA PHE A 91 -4.35 -21.84 2.34
C PHE A 91 -4.65 -21.42 3.79
N LEU A 92 -5.82 -20.83 4.02
CA LEU A 92 -6.30 -20.58 5.38
C LEU A 92 -6.93 -21.87 5.91
N SER A 93 -6.49 -22.36 7.07
CA SER A 93 -7.26 -23.39 7.76
C SER A 93 -8.50 -22.80 8.40
N ARG A 94 -9.41 -23.68 8.84
CA ARG A 94 -10.57 -23.28 9.66
C ARG A 94 -10.15 -22.50 10.91
N GLU A 95 -8.99 -22.82 11.50
CA GLU A 95 -8.48 -22.10 12.68
C GLU A 95 -7.91 -20.73 12.32
N ASP A 96 -7.21 -20.62 11.18
CA ASP A 96 -6.73 -19.33 10.65
C ASP A 96 -7.92 -18.40 10.39
N PHE A 97 -8.95 -18.91 9.72
CA PHE A 97 -10.18 -18.19 9.43
C PHE A 97 -10.93 -17.76 10.70
N LYS A 98 -11.09 -18.66 11.68
CA LYS A 98 -11.73 -18.32 12.97
C LYS A 98 -10.98 -17.23 13.72
N ARG A 99 -9.65 -17.31 13.77
CA ARG A 99 -8.80 -16.27 14.40
C ARG A 99 -8.93 -14.93 13.68
N ALA A 100 -8.88 -14.94 12.36
CA ALA A 100 -9.09 -13.77 11.51
C ALA A 100 -10.44 -13.11 11.82
N PHE A 101 -11.52 -13.90 11.77
CA PHE A 101 -12.89 -13.46 11.96
C PHE A 101 -13.12 -12.89 13.37
N ALA A 102 -12.58 -13.52 14.41
CA ALA A 102 -12.66 -13.02 15.78
C ALA A 102 -11.94 -11.66 15.96
N SER A 103 -10.89 -11.40 15.19
CA SER A 103 -10.18 -10.11 15.22
C SER A 103 -10.94 -8.99 14.53
N VAL A 104 -11.55 -9.26 13.37
CA VAL A 104 -12.20 -8.23 12.54
C VAL A 104 -13.69 -8.05 12.84
N ALA A 105 -14.37 -9.09 13.33
CA ALA A 105 -15.81 -9.10 13.61
C ALA A 105 -16.11 -9.82 14.95
N PRO A 106 -15.57 -9.34 16.08
CA PRO A 106 -15.70 -10.01 17.39
C PRO A 106 -17.14 -10.12 17.91
N HIS A 107 -18.06 -9.33 17.34
CA HIS A 107 -19.47 -9.30 17.73
C HIS A 107 -20.32 -10.35 17.01
N LEU A 108 -19.80 -10.98 15.95
CA LEU A 108 -20.50 -12.02 15.23
C LEU A 108 -20.26 -13.39 15.90
N PRO A 109 -21.28 -14.27 15.96
CA PRO A 109 -21.10 -15.60 16.52
C PRO A 109 -20.05 -16.42 15.77
N GLU A 110 -19.28 -17.23 16.49
CA GLU A 110 -18.29 -18.13 15.89
C GLU A 110 -18.92 -19.10 14.87
N GLN A 111 -20.19 -19.48 15.09
CA GLN A 111 -20.97 -20.30 14.18
C GLN A 111 -21.11 -19.65 12.79
N THR A 112 -21.27 -18.32 12.73
CA THR A 112 -21.34 -17.58 11.46
C THR A 112 -20.02 -17.69 10.70
N ALA A 113 -18.88 -17.62 11.38
CA ALA A 113 -17.57 -17.83 10.77
C ALA A 113 -17.43 -19.27 10.24
N PHE A 114 -17.89 -20.25 11.02
CA PHE A 114 -17.86 -21.65 10.61
C PHE A 114 -18.67 -21.92 9.34
N GLU A 115 -19.86 -21.34 9.25
CA GLU A 115 -20.74 -21.48 8.07
C GLU A 115 -20.19 -20.72 6.86
N ALA A 116 -19.58 -19.56 7.04
CA ALA A 116 -18.97 -18.80 5.96
C ALA A 116 -17.72 -19.46 5.35
N PHE A 117 -17.05 -20.34 6.09
CA PHE A 117 -15.87 -21.07 5.63
C PHE A 117 -16.22 -22.36 4.86
N ARG A 118 -17.47 -22.83 4.92
CA ARG A 118 -17.90 -24.10 4.32
C ARG A 118 -17.90 -24.12 2.80
#